data_AF-A0A7C1ZUT1-F1
#
_entry.id   AF-A0A7C1ZUT1-F1
#
_cell.length_a   1.000
_cell.length_b   1.000
_cell.length_c   1.000
_cell.angle_alpha   90.00
_cell.angle_beta   90.00
_cell.angle_gamma   90.00
#
_symmetry.space_group_name_H-M   'P 1'
#
loop_
_entity.id
_entity.type
_entity.pdbx_description
1 polymer ?
#
loop_
_entity_poly.entity_id
_entity_poly.type
_entity_poly.pdbx_seq_one_letter_code
_entity_poly.pdbx_strand_id
1 'polypeptide(L)' 'MIHFIDSVVDTWYNFSITSAAQIWVSNASSNYGVLLMEDSPSASDGAKDFASSEHATLSSRPKLTVSDTE' A
#
# COMPACT_ATOMS: atom_id res chain seq x y z
N MET A 1 11.01 1.94 -8.70
CA MET A 1 11.69 1.64 -7.43
C MET A 1 11.05 0.36 -6.91
N ILE A 2 11.81 -0.73 -6.78
CA ILE A 2 11.31 -1.97 -6.17
C ILE A 2 11.60 -1.84 -4.66
N HIS A 3 10.57 -1.96 -3.83
CA HIS A 3 10.72 -2.06 -2.37
C HIS A 3 10.69 -3.53 -2.02
N PHE A 4 11.79 -4.07 -1.50
CA PHE A 4 11.78 -5.41 -0.91
C PHE A 4 11.12 -5.34 0.47
N ILE A 5 10.21 -6.26 0.73
CA ILE A 5 9.42 -6.36 1.96
C ILE A 5 9.97 -7.55 2.74
N ASP A 6 10.48 -7.31 3.96
CA ASP A 6 10.98 -8.37 4.84
C ASP A 6 9.87 -9.37 5.20
N SER A 7 10.21 -10.55 5.72
CA SER A 7 9.23 -11.60 6.07
C SER A 7 8.69 -11.53 7.50
N VAL A 8 8.62 -10.34 8.09
CA VAL A 8 8.10 -10.14 9.45
C VAL A 8 6.57 -10.09 9.41
N VAL A 9 5.93 -10.92 10.23
CA VAL A 9 4.47 -10.94 10.37
C VAL A 9 3.99 -9.88 11.36
N ASP A 10 2.75 -9.45 11.22
CA ASP A 10 2.08 -8.52 12.15
C ASP A 10 2.83 -7.17 12.32
N THR A 11 3.39 -6.66 11.22
CA THR A 11 4.12 -5.39 11.17
C THR A 11 3.60 -4.47 10.06
N TRP A 12 3.87 -3.17 10.20
CA TRP A 12 3.57 -2.18 9.19
C TRP A 12 4.68 -2.09 8.14
N TYR A 13 4.28 -2.16 6.87
CA TYR A 13 5.13 -1.80 5.75
C TYR A 13 4.68 -0.50 5.13
N ASN A 14 5.64 0.41 4.89
CA ASN A 14 5.37 1.73 4.35
C ASN A 14 5.96 1.83 2.94
N PHE A 15 5.13 2.25 1.99
CA PHE A 15 5.53 2.47 0.60
C PHE A 15 5.45 3.96 0.28
N SER A 16 6.54 4.54 -0.22
CA SER A 16 6.50 5.92 -0.71
C SER A 16 5.82 5.98 -2.07
N ILE A 17 4.71 6.72 -2.15
CA ILE A 17 3.95 6.94 -3.38
C ILE A 17 3.82 8.42 -3.75
N THR A 18 4.71 9.29 -3.25
CA THR A 18 4.64 10.75 -3.42
C THR A 18 4.44 11.17 -4.88
N SER A 19 5.18 10.57 -5.82
CA SER A 19 5.04 10.88 -7.25
C SER A 19 3.65 10.53 -7.80
N ALA A 20 3.06 9.40 -7.38
CA ALA A 20 1.70 9.03 -7.78
C ALA A 20 0.68 9.99 -7.15
N ALA A 21 0.80 10.29 -5.86
CA ALA A 21 -0.07 11.23 -5.16
C ALA A 21 -0.06 12.63 -5.84
N GLN A 22 1.10 13.11 -6.29
CA GLN A 22 1.20 14.38 -7.01
C GLN A 22 0.48 14.36 -8.37
N ILE A 23 0.48 13.21 -9.06
CA ILE A 23 -0.30 13.02 -10.30
C ILE A 23 -1.79 13.06 -10.00
N TRP A 24 -2.23 12.47 -8.88
CA TRP A 24 -3.64 12.49 -8.49
C TRP A 24 -4.12 13.90 -8.18
N VAL A 25 -3.32 14.69 -7.45
CA VAL A 25 -3.61 16.10 -7.17
C VAL A 25 -3.72 16.93 -8.45
N SER A 26 -2.84 16.71 -9.42
CA SER A 26 -2.89 17.43 -10.71
C SER A 26 -4.07 17.00 -11.60
N ASN A 27 -4.72 15.87 -11.32
CA ASN A 27 -5.86 15.33 -12.09
C ASN A 27 -7.04 14.96 -11.18
N ALA A 28 -7.45 15.90 -10.32
CA ALA A 28 -8.42 15.66 -9.24
C ALA A 28 -9.83 15.20 -9.68
N SER A 29 -10.17 15.26 -10.97
CA SER A 29 -11.46 14.76 -11.49
C SER A 29 -11.52 13.23 -11.62
N SER A 30 -10.38 12.54 -11.47
CA SER A 30 -10.28 11.08 -11.58
C SER A 30 -10.02 10.43 -10.23
N ASN A 31 -10.60 9.25 -10.00
CA ASN A 31 -10.28 8.43 -8.85
C ASN A 31 -9.10 7.51 -9.18
N TYR A 32 -8.05 7.57 -8.38
CA TYR A 32 -6.86 6.74 -8.55
C TYR A 32 -6.68 5.80 -7.36
N GLY A 33 -6.02 4.66 -7.60
CA GLY A 33 -5.70 3.69 -6.57
C GLY A 33 -4.35 3.04 -6.80
N VAL A 34 -3.88 2.32 -5.80
CA VAL A 34 -2.71 1.46 -5.88
C VAL A 34 -3.14 0.02 -5.76
N LEU A 35 -2.51 -0.85 -6.55
CA LEU A 35 -2.65 -2.29 -6.42
C LEU A 35 -1.34 -2.85 -5.92
N LEU A 36 -1.40 -3.54 -4.77
CA LEU A 36 -0.26 -4.29 -4.26
C LEU A 36 -0.30 -5.69 -4.87
N MET A 37 0.77 -6.06 -5.56
CA MET A 37 0.90 -7.35 -6.24
C MET A 37 2.23 -7.98 -5.88
N GLU A 38 2.26 -9.31 -5.90
CA GLU A 38 3.48 -10.08 -5.81
C GLU A 38 4.24 -10.02 -7.14
N ASP A 39 5.57 -9.97 -7.08
CA ASP A 39 6.41 -10.01 -8.28
C ASP A 39 6.24 -11.33 -9.04
N SER A 40 5.96 -12.43 -8.33
CA SER A 40 5.64 -13.74 -8.90
C SER A 40 4.48 -14.37 -8.13
N PRO A 41 3.23 -14.21 -8.60
CA PRO A 41 2.05 -14.78 -7.96
C PRO A 41 2.20 -16.29 -7.83
N SER A 42 2.10 -16.83 -6.61
CA SER A 42 2.12 -18.27 -6.37
C SER A 42 0.82 -18.73 -5.72
N ALA A 43 0.35 -19.92 -6.11
CA ALA A 43 -0.77 -20.60 -5.45
C ALA A 43 -0.34 -21.38 -4.19
N SER A 44 0.97 -21.44 -3.90
CA SER A 44 1.54 -22.12 -2.73
C SER A 44 1.82 -21.16 -1.57
N ASP A 45 1.75 -21.67 -0.33
CA ASP A 45 2.11 -20.93 0.89
C ASP A 45 3.43 -20.15 0.72
N GLY A 46 3.36 -18.84 0.94
CA GLY A 46 4.42 -17.89 0.59
C GLY A 46 3.89 -16.50 0.27
N ALA A 47 2.58 -16.39 0.04
CA ALA A 47 1.94 -15.12 -0.20
C ALA A 47 2.04 -14.19 1.02
N LYS A 48 2.35 -12.92 0.77
CA LYS A 48 2.36 -11.89 1.81
C LYS A 48 0.94 -11.35 1.94
N ASP A 49 0.24 -11.75 2.99
CA ASP A 49 -1.09 -11.23 3.27
C ASP A 49 -1.01 -9.87 3.97
N PHE A 50 -1.79 -8.92 3.46
CA PHE A 50 -1.98 -7.61 4.07
C PHE A 50 -3.43 -7.47 4.54
N ALA A 51 -3.63 -6.78 5.66
CA ALA A 51 -4.97 -6.46 6.14
C ALA A 51 -5.72 -5.63 5.07
N SER A 52 -6.95 -6.02 4.74
CA SER A 52 -7.80 -5.29 3.80
C SER A 52 -8.57 -4.14 4.49
N SER A 53 -9.33 -3.37 3.70
CA SER A 53 -10.28 -2.37 4.22
C SER A 53 -11.38 -2.96 5.10
N GLU A 54 -11.66 -4.25 4.96
CA GLU A 54 -12.67 -5.01 5.69
C GLU A 54 -12.11 -5.72 6.92
N HIS A 55 -10.80 -5.62 7.18
CA HIS A 55 -10.16 -6.29 8.31
C HIS A 55 -10.86 -5.93 9.63
N ALA A 56 -11.02 -6.93 10.50
CA ALA A 56 -11.79 -6.82 11.75
C ALA A 56 -11.16 -5.79 12.71
N THR A 57 -9.84 -5.77 12.80
CA THR A 57 -9.09 -4.79 13.57
C THR A 57 -8.98 -3.49 12.79
N LEU A 58 -9.75 -2.47 13.19
CA LEU A 58 -9.81 -1.16 12.51
C LEU A 58 -8.44 -0.50 12.38
N SER A 59 -7.60 -0.60 13.43
CA SER A 59 -6.27 0.02 13.47
C SER A 59 -5.26 -0.64 12.53
N SER A 60 -5.56 -1.81 11.99
CA SER A 60 -4.70 -2.52 11.03
C SER A 60 -5.09 -2.27 9.57
N ARG A 61 -6.20 -1.55 9.32
CA ARG A 61 -6.67 -1.27 7.95
C ARG A 61 -5.69 -0.34 7.22
N PRO A 62 -5.47 -0.53 5.90
CA PRO A 62 -4.55 0.30 5.13
C PRO A 62 -4.90 1.79 5.20
N LYS A 63 -3.86 2.63 5.15
CA LYS A 63 -4.00 4.10 5.16
C LYS A 63 -2.97 4.76 4.25
N LEU A 64 -3.33 5.93 3.74
CA LEU A 64 -2.41 6.86 3.09
C LEU A 64 -2.11 8.00 4.07
N THR A 65 -0.83 8.17 4.40
CA THR A 65 -0.35 9.31 5.17
C THR A 65 0.22 10.35 4.22
N VAL A 66 -0.26 11.60 4.32
CA VAL A 66 0.25 12.74 3.55
C VAL A 66 0.82 13.74 4.53
N SER A 67 2.02 14.22 4.25
CA SER A 67 2.66 15.33 4.95
C SER A 67 3.01 16.38 3.93
N ASP A 68 2.78 17.65 4.26
CA ASP A 68 3.17 18.80 3.46
C ASP A 68 4.04 19.74 4.30
N THR A 69 4.80 20.59 3.65
CA THR A 69 5.51 21.69 4.27
C THR A 69 4.65 22.94 4.13
N GLU A 70 3.83 23.23 5.15
CA GLU A 70 3.25 24.56 5.34
C GLU A 70 4.34 25.62 5.57
#